data_AF-A0A2V7U7Y6-F1
#
_entry.id   AF-A0A2V7U7Y6-F1
#
_cell.length_a   1.000
_cell.length_b   1.000
_cell.length_c   1.000
_cell.angle_alpha   90.00
_cell.angle_beta   90.00
_cell.angle_gamma   90.00
#
_symmetry.space_group_name_H-M   'P 1'
#
loop_
_entity.id
_entity.type
_entity.pdbx_description
1 polymer ?
#
loop_
_entity_poly.entity_id
_entity_poly.type
_entity_poly.pdbx_seq_one_letter_code
_entity_poly.pdbx_strand_id
1 'polypeptide(L)'
;MAHIHPVYFLDRRKKMGQAIMAGEREDQTRVEPRRPGAPVEGRDLKTLVNEYERQLILSALGATRGHQRRAARCLGISPSSLHEKMKRLGIKVLPTWTGAR
;
A
#
# COMPACT_ATOMS: atom_id res chain seq x y z
N MET A 1 23.52 6.87 -1.13
CA MET A 1 23.05 5.77 -0.27
C MET A 1 21.53 5.72 -0.37
N ALA A 2 20.97 4.63 -0.90
CA ALA A 2 19.53 4.52 -1.18
C ALA A 2 18.75 4.37 0.13
N HIS A 3 17.93 5.36 0.47
CA HIS A 3 17.02 5.32 1.62
C HIS A 3 15.82 4.43 1.27
N ILE A 4 15.82 3.21 1.79
CA ILE A 4 14.67 2.31 1.81
C ILE A 4 13.82 2.73 3.01
N HIS A 5 12.66 3.35 2.76
CA HIS A 5 11.71 3.69 3.82
C HIS A 5 10.97 2.43 4.30
N PRO A 6 11.08 2.04 5.59
CA PRO A 6 10.29 0.95 6.15
C PRO A 6 8.86 1.42 6.34
N VAL A 7 7.91 0.79 5.63
CA VAL A 7 6.48 1.01 5.86
C VAL A 7 6.06 0.22 7.11
N TYR A 8 5.66 0.99 8.13
CA TYR A 8 5.40 0.53 9.47
C TYR A 8 4.24 -0.45 9.58
N PHE A 9 4.51 -1.51 10.34
CA PHE A 9 3.60 -2.51 10.86
C PHE A 9 2.74 -1.90 11.98
N LEU A 10 1.43 -1.73 11.75
CA LEU A 10 0.48 -1.39 12.81
C LEU A 10 -0.29 -2.65 13.24
N ASP A 11 0.23 -3.33 14.27
CA ASP A 11 -0.56 -4.18 15.18
C ASP A 11 -0.49 -3.55 16.58
N ARG A 12 -1.22 -2.44 16.75
CA ARG A 12 -1.44 -1.79 18.06
C ARG A 12 -2.83 -2.17 18.58
N ARG A 13 -3.06 -3.47 18.76
CA ARG A 13 -4.34 -3.99 19.29
C ARG A 13 -4.15 -4.64 20.66
N LYS A 14 -3.49 -3.95 21.59
CA LYS A 14 -3.50 -4.30 23.03
C LYS A 14 -3.02 -3.13 23.87
N LYS A 15 -3.98 -2.40 24.46
CA LYS A 15 -4.01 -1.86 25.83
C LYS A 15 -4.95 -0.67 25.89
N MET A 16 -6.23 -0.97 26.07
CA MET A 16 -7.10 -0.13 26.88
C MET A 16 -6.74 -0.44 28.34
N GLY A 17 -6.38 0.58 29.12
CA GLY A 17 -6.14 0.44 30.54
C GLY A 17 -5.09 1.42 31.07
N GLN A 18 -5.60 2.55 31.57
CA GLN A 18 -4.94 3.43 32.55
C GLN A 18 -3.89 4.40 32.01
N ALA A 19 -4.27 5.66 31.82
CA ALA A 19 -3.76 6.78 32.60
C ALA A 19 -4.48 8.07 32.18
N ILE A 20 -5.00 8.75 33.19
CA ILE A 20 -5.62 10.06 33.12
C ILE A 20 -4.47 11.08 33.25
N MET A 21 -4.57 12.23 32.57
CA MET A 21 -3.76 13.45 32.70
C MET A 21 -2.34 13.46 32.09
N ALA A 22 -2.19 14.15 30.96
CA ALA A 22 -1.23 15.23 30.75
C ALA A 22 -1.46 15.81 29.34
N GLY A 23 -1.59 17.13 29.26
CA GLY A 23 -1.74 17.82 27.99
C GLY A 23 -0.49 17.75 27.12
N GLU A 24 -0.74 18.03 25.84
CA GLU A 24 0.20 18.39 24.78
C GLU A 24 1.02 17.26 24.13
N ARG A 25 1.02 17.33 22.79
CA ARG A 25 1.77 16.54 21.78
C ARG A 25 0.99 15.27 21.40
N GLU A 26 0.37 15.21 20.23
CA GLU A 26 1.05 15.14 18.93
C GLU A 26 0.23 15.81 17.81
N ASP A 27 0.67 16.98 17.34
CA ASP A 27 0.32 17.51 16.02
C ASP A 27 1.17 16.81 14.94
N GLN A 28 0.93 15.51 14.70
CA GLN A 28 1.63 14.77 13.65
C GLN A 28 0.70 13.82 12.92
N THR A 29 0.56 14.09 11.62
CA THR A 29 -0.17 13.35 10.58
C THR A 29 -1.64 13.72 10.35
N ARG A 30 -1.94 15.02 10.26
CA ARG A 30 -2.94 15.42 9.25
C ARG A 30 -2.33 15.09 7.88
N VAL A 31 -2.62 13.89 7.38
CA VAL A 31 -2.28 13.50 6.01
C VAL A 31 -3.14 14.39 5.12
N GLU A 32 -2.65 15.57 4.78
CA GLU A 32 -3.26 16.35 3.71
C GLU A 32 -3.29 15.45 2.48
N PRO A 33 -4.44 15.31 1.79
CA PRO A 33 -4.46 14.63 0.52
C PRO A 33 -3.47 15.38 -0.37
N ARG A 34 -2.32 14.73 -0.62
CA ARG A 34 -1.24 15.28 -1.42
C ARG A 34 -1.85 15.58 -2.78
N ARG A 35 -2.15 16.86 -3.04
CA ARG A 35 -2.74 17.27 -4.31
C ARG A 35 -1.82 16.72 -5.41
N PRO A 36 -2.34 15.99 -6.40
CA PRO A 36 -1.51 15.57 -7.52
C PRO A 36 -0.90 16.84 -8.11
N GLY A 37 0.43 16.86 -8.23
CA GLY A 37 1.13 17.96 -8.88
C GLY A 37 0.63 18.14 -10.31
N ALA A 38 0.89 19.31 -10.90
CA ALA A 38 0.53 19.56 -12.30
C ALA A 38 1.02 18.40 -13.20
N PRO A 39 0.22 17.94 -14.17
CA PRO A 39 0.65 16.91 -15.11
C PRO A 39 1.96 17.32 -15.75
N VAL A 40 2.95 16.42 -15.73
CA VAL A 40 4.22 16.63 -16.43
C VAL A 40 3.91 16.59 -17.93
N GLU A 41 4.36 17.61 -18.68
CA GLU A 41 4.16 17.66 -20.13
C GLU A 41 4.58 16.34 -20.80
N GLY A 42 3.70 15.79 -21.64
CA GLY A 42 3.93 14.52 -22.35
C GLY A 42 3.53 13.24 -21.61
N ARG A 43 2.98 13.30 -20.38
CA ARG A 43 2.41 12.12 -19.70
C ARG A 43 0.89 12.10 -19.78
N ASP A 44 0.35 11.14 -20.54
CA ASP A 44 -1.10 10.94 -20.64
C ASP A 44 -1.72 10.47 -19.31
N LEU A 45 -2.98 10.83 -19.08
CA LEU A 45 -3.77 10.48 -17.90
C LEU A 45 -3.73 8.98 -17.61
N LYS A 46 -3.86 8.16 -18.66
CA LYS A 46 -3.85 6.69 -18.53
C LYS A 46 -2.55 6.18 -17.90
N THR A 47 -1.42 6.77 -18.27
CA THR A 47 -0.11 6.41 -17.74
C THR A 47 0.01 6.78 -16.27
N LEU A 48 -0.46 7.97 -15.87
CA LEU A 48 -0.44 8.41 -14.48
C LEU A 48 -1.34 7.55 -13.59
N VAL A 49 -2.56 7.23 -14.05
CA VAL A 49 -3.47 6.33 -13.33
C VAL A 49 -2.86 4.95 -13.19
N ASN A 50 -2.27 4.39 -14.25
CA ASN A 50 -1.64 3.07 -14.20
C ASN A 50 -0.48 3.01 -13.20
N GLU A 51 0.35 4.06 -13.14
CA GLU A 51 1.44 4.15 -12.17
C GLU A 51 0.91 4.22 -10.73
N TYR A 52 -0.11 5.03 -10.49
CA TYR A 52 -0.75 5.13 -9.19
C TYR A 52 -1.41 3.81 -8.77
N GLU A 53 -2.16 3.16 -9.67
CA GLU A 53 -2.73 1.83 -9.45
C GLU A 53 -1.63 0.81 -9.12
N ARG A 54 -0.52 0.82 -9.85
CA ARG A 54 0.62 -0.08 -9.64
C ARG A 54 1.20 0.10 -8.24
N GLN A 55 1.39 1.34 -7.79
CA GLN A 55 1.91 1.64 -6.45
C GLN A 55 0.97 1.14 -5.34
N LEU A 56 -0.34 1.35 -5.49
CA LEU A 56 -1.34 0.85 -4.53
C LEU A 56 -1.33 -0.68 -4.43
N ILE A 57 -1.28 -1.37 -5.58
CA ILE A 57 -1.23 -2.82 -5.63
C ILE A 57 0.04 -3.36 -4.96
N LEU A 58 1.20 -2.77 -5.26
CA LEU A 58 2.47 -3.16 -4.62
C LEU A 58 2.44 -2.94 -3.11
N SER A 59 1.90 -1.81 -2.65
CA SER A 59 1.75 -1.51 -1.22
C SER A 59 0.85 -2.55 -0.53
N ALA A 60 -0.30 -2.88 -1.12
CA ALA A 60 -1.21 -3.88 -0.57
C ALA A 60 -0.60 -5.29 -0.55
N LEU A 61 0.15 -5.67 -1.59
CA LEU A 61 0.90 -6.93 -1.64
C LEU A 61 2.00 -6.97 -0.58
N GLY A 62 2.76 -5.88 -0.40
CA GLY A 62 3.77 -5.77 0.65
C GLY A 62 3.17 -5.92 2.06
N ALA A 63 2.08 -5.19 2.34
CA ALA A 63 1.36 -5.25 3.63
C ALA A 63 0.82 -6.66 3.94
N THR A 64 0.53 -7.45 2.91
CA THR A 64 -0.04 -8.79 3.02
C THR A 64 0.96 -9.91 2.76
N ARG A 65 2.27 -9.58 2.72
CA ARG A 65 3.35 -10.54 2.44
C ARG A 65 3.13 -11.34 1.15
N GLY A 66 2.59 -10.73 0.11
CA GLY A 66 2.31 -11.38 -1.18
C GLY A 66 0.99 -12.17 -1.24
N HIS A 67 0.18 -12.19 -0.18
CA HIS A 67 -1.12 -12.87 -0.19
C HIS A 67 -2.17 -12.10 -1.02
N GLN A 68 -2.28 -12.40 -2.31
CA GLN A 68 -3.15 -11.70 -3.26
C GLN A 68 -4.62 -11.57 -2.81
N ARG A 69 -5.23 -12.63 -2.24
CA ARG A 69 -6.62 -12.54 -1.73
C ARG A 69 -6.77 -11.52 -0.60
N ARG A 70 -5.76 -11.44 0.28
CA ARG A 70 -5.74 -10.45 1.37
C ARG A 70 -5.50 -9.05 0.80
N ALA A 71 -4.59 -8.90 -0.16
CA ALA A 71 -4.33 -7.62 -0.84
C ALA A 71 -5.58 -7.09 -1.55
N ALA A 72 -6.33 -7.95 -2.26
CA ALA A 72 -7.57 -7.59 -2.93
C ALA A 72 -8.62 -7.07 -1.93
N ARG A 73 -8.75 -7.75 -0.78
CA ARG A 73 -9.61 -7.32 0.32
C ARG A 73 -9.19 -5.97 0.91
N CYS A 74 -7.88 -5.72 1.05
CA CYS A 74 -7.38 -4.41 1.51
C CYS A 74 -7.70 -3.28 0.53
N LEU A 75 -7.71 -3.58 -0.78
CA LEU A 75 -8.05 -2.62 -1.83
C LEU A 75 -9.55 -2.51 -2.11
N GLY A 76 -10.39 -3.34 -1.49
CA GLY A 76 -11.84 -3.34 -1.72
C GLY A 76 -12.26 -3.87 -3.10
N ILE A 77 -11.43 -4.69 -3.74
CA ILE A 77 -11.72 -5.27 -5.07
C ILE A 77 -11.76 -6.79 -5.04
N SER A 78 -12.33 -7.39 -6.08
CA SER A 78 -12.33 -8.84 -6.23
C SER A 78 -10.91 -9.39 -6.48
N PRO A 79 -10.60 -10.63 -6.05
CA PRO A 79 -9.31 -11.26 -6.34
C PRO A 79 -9.03 -11.42 -7.84
N SER A 80 -10.05 -11.67 -8.66
CA SER A 80 -9.91 -11.77 -10.13
C SER A 80 -9.57 -10.42 -10.74
N SER A 81 -10.24 -9.33 -10.31
CA SER A 81 -9.90 -7.98 -10.76
C SER A 81 -8.47 -7.59 -10.38
N LEU A 82 -8.01 -7.95 -9.19
CA LEU A 82 -6.62 -7.72 -8.79
C LEU A 82 -5.65 -8.48 -9.72
N HIS A 83 -5.92 -9.76 -9.99
CA HIS A 83 -5.08 -10.59 -10.85
C HIS A 83 -4.96 -10.02 -12.27
N GLU A 84 -6.06 -9.61 -12.87
CA GLU A 84 -6.04 -8.99 -14.21
C GLU A 84 -5.31 -7.64 -14.22
N LYS A 85 -5.48 -6.82 -13.18
CA LYS A 85 -4.70 -5.58 -13.01
C LYS A 85 -3.21 -5.89 -12.87
N MET A 86 -2.83 -6.91 -12.12
CA MET A 86 -1.43 -7.32 -11.96
C MET A 86 -0.81 -7.76 -13.30
N LYS A 87 -1.52 -8.57 -14.10
CA LYS A 87 -1.07 -8.93 -15.44
C LYS A 87 -0.88 -7.71 -16.34
N ARG A 88 -1.89 -6.83 -16.39
CA ARG A 88 -1.89 -5.61 -17.22
C ARG A 88 -0.74 -4.66 -16.85
N LEU A 89 -0.42 -4.55 -15.56
CA LEU A 89 0.62 -3.67 -15.03
C LEU A 89 1.99 -4.36 -14.90
N GLY A 90 2.13 -5.60 -15.35
CA GLY A 90 3.38 -6.37 -15.30
C GLY A 90 3.87 -6.69 -13.88
N ILE A 91 2.98 -6.76 -12.90
CA ILE A 91 3.32 -7.05 -11.50
C ILE A 91 3.39 -8.57 -11.31
N LYS A 92 4.59 -9.07 -11.00
CA LYS A 92 4.82 -10.48 -10.65
C LYS A 92 5.06 -10.59 -9.14
N VAL A 93 4.21 -11.34 -8.46
CA VAL A 93 4.45 -11.73 -7.07
C VAL A 93 5.17 -13.08 -7.12
N LEU A 94 6.38 -13.13 -6.57
CA LEU A 94 7.05 -14.40 -6.37
C LEU A 94 6.16 -15.27 -5.47
N PRO A 95 5.91 -16.54 -5.82
CA PRO A 95 5.22 -17.44 -4.92
C PRO A 95 5.98 -17.42 -3.60
N THR A 96 5.30 -17.05 -2.52
CA THR A 96 5.84 -17.08 -1.16
C THR A 96 6.13 -18.54 -0.84
N TRP A 97 7.37 -18.97 -1.08
CA TRP A 97 7.94 -20.28 -0.81
C TRP A 97 6.97 -21.46 -1.02
N THR A 98 6.81 -21.89 -2.27
CA THR A 98 6.48 -23.28 -2.56
C THR A 98 7.75 -24.09 -2.28
N GLY A 99 7.75 -24.86 -1.20
CA GLY A 99 8.86 -25.74 -0.85
C GLY A 99 9.32 -26.54 -2.06
N ALA A 100 10.63 -26.52 -2.27
CA ALA A 100 11.32 -27.37 -3.24
C ALA A 100 10.83 -28.81 -3.11
N ARG A 101 10.42 -29.40 -4.24
CA ARG A 101 10.40 -30.84 -4.45
C ARG A 101 11.70 -31.23 -5.10
#